data_AF-A0A7S4Q1R7-F1
#
_entry.id   AF-A0A7S4Q1R7-F1
#
_cell.length_a   1.000
_cell.length_b   1.000
_cell.length_c   1.000
_cell.angle_alpha   90.00
_cell.angle_beta   90.00
_cell.angle_gamma   90.00
#
_symmetry.space_group_name_H-M   'P 1'
#
loop_
_entity.id
_entity.type
_entity.pdbx_description
1 polymer ?
#
loop_
_entity_poly.entity_id
_entity_poly.type
_entity_poly.pdbx_seq_one_letter_code
_entity_poly.pdbx_strand_id
1 'polypeptide(L)'
;QLHWLKRVAPEFDPRAGPMQLKVVLPSGEVNVSVEANSTPGHLKENLKYSIRVPPKQIRLTCDGRELDDIKPLAGEPNNLGDGAVIIAEKKEGATEDETLAPPKADEGSKAPQQTIIKKEEPPKPKKPKKDVVRPAIGDEDVSKKKTLAPGYQAWKPEFLEGKCSKRHMAYLKVLCVDTKKNYPEQEDSCMVLALGDPQTAPAWTAAALQMEVGEKAIFVMSKKAVDFDPEGLNPTDISANYIIELLRIVEVIDVNEDFSQLLHIESTGSKERPVDLDAVAVHWRVRRWMAEGTFCIASSRERIAIMPG
;
A
#
# COMPACT_ATOMS: atom_id res chain seq x y z
N GLN A 1 -30.61 26.95 41.94
CA GLN A 1 -31.01 25.84 41.05
C GLN A 1 -30.06 25.83 39.87
N LEU A 2 -29.20 24.82 39.76
CA LEU A 2 -28.22 24.68 38.67
C LEU A 2 -28.91 24.19 37.39
N HIS A 3 -28.75 24.94 36.30
CA HIS A 3 -29.11 24.50 34.94
C HIS A 3 -28.01 23.58 34.38
N TRP A 4 -28.37 22.33 34.11
CA TRP A 4 -27.56 21.41 33.32
C TRP A 4 -27.85 21.62 31.83
N LEU A 5 -26.92 22.23 31.10
CA LEU A 5 -26.87 22.21 29.64
C LEU A 5 -26.33 20.85 29.20
N LYS A 6 -27.21 19.95 28.75
CA LYS A 6 -26.82 18.77 27.96
C LYS A 6 -26.24 19.26 26.63
N ARG A 7 -24.92 19.19 26.45
CA ARG A 7 -24.31 19.18 25.11
C ARG A 7 -24.71 17.88 24.45
N VAL A 8 -25.46 17.98 23.36
CA VAL A 8 -25.69 16.87 22.44
C VAL A 8 -24.38 16.64 21.70
N ALA A 9 -23.82 15.43 21.80
CA ALA A 9 -22.63 15.03 21.09
C ALA A 9 -22.91 15.00 19.58
N PRO A 10 -21.95 15.39 18.71
CA PRO A 10 -22.13 15.26 17.28
C PRO A 10 -22.28 13.79 16.90
N GLU A 11 -23.36 13.47 16.19
CA GLU A 11 -23.58 12.16 15.58
C GLU A 11 -22.45 11.84 14.59
N PHE A 12 -21.90 10.63 14.72
CA PHE A 12 -20.84 10.10 13.85
C PHE A 12 -21.36 9.90 12.43
N ASP A 13 -20.83 10.65 11.46
CA ASP A 13 -21.11 10.46 10.03
C ASP A 13 -20.08 9.51 9.41
N PRO A 14 -20.47 8.29 9.00
CA PRO A 14 -19.58 7.34 8.34
C PRO A 14 -19.12 7.78 6.93
N ARG A 15 -19.53 8.96 6.46
CA ARG A 15 -19.10 9.56 5.16
C ARG A 15 -17.98 10.59 5.30
N ALA A 16 -17.40 10.76 6.49
CA ALA A 16 -16.31 11.71 6.69
C ALA A 16 -15.08 11.30 5.86
N GLY A 17 -14.72 12.16 4.90
CA GLY A 17 -13.54 11.99 4.03
C GLY A 17 -12.21 12.09 4.78
N PRO A 18 -11.07 12.07 4.06
CA PRO A 18 -9.76 12.22 4.66
C PRO A 18 -9.64 13.56 5.39
N MET A 19 -9.13 13.54 6.63
CA MET A 19 -8.84 14.72 7.44
C MET A 19 -7.33 14.97 7.53
N GLN A 20 -6.94 16.24 7.57
CA GLN A 20 -5.56 16.69 7.71
C GLN A 20 -5.25 16.97 9.17
N LEU A 21 -4.28 16.24 9.73
CA LEU A 21 -3.80 16.45 11.08
C LEU A 21 -2.42 17.09 11.06
N LYS A 22 -2.19 18.05 11.96
CA LYS A 22 -0.87 18.65 12.15
C LYS A 22 -0.17 17.95 13.31
N VAL A 23 0.83 17.14 13.02
CA VAL A 23 1.59 16.40 14.04
C VAL A 23 2.88 17.14 14.35
N VAL A 24 3.03 17.56 15.60
CA VAL A 24 4.25 18.15 16.15
C VAL A 24 5.14 17.01 16.66
N LEU A 25 6.31 16.86 16.04
CA LEU A 25 7.34 15.90 16.42
C LEU A 25 8.53 16.64 17.06
N PRO A 26 9.38 15.95 17.84
CA PRO A 26 10.62 16.55 18.35
C PRO A 26 11.57 17.04 17.25
N SER A 27 11.42 16.51 16.03
CA SER A 27 12.22 16.86 14.85
C SER A 27 11.58 17.92 13.94
N GLY A 28 10.35 18.37 14.23
CA GLY A 28 9.61 19.35 13.43
C GLY A 28 8.13 19.03 13.27
N GLU A 29 7.40 19.88 12.56
CA GLU A 29 5.96 19.70 12.30
C GLU A 29 5.73 18.98 10.96
N VAL A 30 4.76 18.05 10.93
CA VAL A 30 4.38 17.30 9.72
C VAL A 30 2.85 17.30 9.59
N ASN A 31 2.35 17.61 8.40
CA ASN A 31 0.94 17.45 8.08
C ASN A 31 0.69 16.03 7.59
N VAL A 32 -0.27 15.33 8.20
CA VAL A 32 -0.60 13.95 7.90
C VAL A 32 -2.07 13.86 7.51
N SER A 33 -2.33 13.41 6.29
CA SER A 33 -3.68 13.07 5.83
C SER A 33 -4.05 11.69 6.38
N VAL A 34 -5.13 11.59 7.14
CA VAL A 34 -5.63 10.33 7.71
C VAL A 34 -7.13 10.21 7.51
N GLU A 35 -7.66 8.99 7.46
CA GLU A 35 -9.10 8.79 7.43
C GLU A 35 -9.72 9.04 8.81
N ALA A 36 -10.95 9.56 8.86
CA ALA A 36 -11.66 9.84 10.10
C ALA A 36 -11.89 8.59 10.98
N ASN A 37 -11.96 7.41 10.35
CA ASN A 37 -12.10 6.10 10.99
C ASN A 37 -10.78 5.54 11.56
N SER A 38 -9.64 6.15 11.22
CA SER A 38 -8.32 5.65 11.63
C SER A 38 -8.15 5.85 13.14
N THR A 39 -7.37 4.98 13.78
CA THR A 39 -7.09 5.08 15.22
C THR A 39 -5.74 5.75 15.47
N PRO A 40 -5.50 6.32 16.65
CA PRO A 40 -4.18 6.79 17.06
C PRO A 40 -3.10 5.69 16.95
N GLY A 41 -3.46 4.41 17.12
CA GLY A 41 -2.56 3.28 16.89
C GLY A 41 -1.99 3.24 15.46
N HIS A 42 -2.84 3.47 14.44
CA HIS A 42 -2.39 3.59 13.05
C HIS A 42 -1.47 4.81 12.85
N LEU A 43 -1.76 5.93 13.52
CA LEU A 43 -0.91 7.12 13.45
C LEU A 43 0.46 6.88 14.09
N LYS A 44 0.55 6.15 15.21
CA LYS A 44 1.83 5.76 15.83
C LYS A 44 2.67 4.86 14.92
N GLU A 45 2.05 3.92 14.22
CA GLU A 45 2.73 3.07 13.23
C GLU A 45 3.36 3.90 12.09
N ASN A 46 2.69 4.96 11.64
CA ASN A 46 3.23 5.89 10.65
C ASN A 46 4.38 6.73 11.21
N LEU A 47 4.32 7.11 12.49
CA LEU A 47 5.28 8.00 13.14
C LEU A 47 6.54 7.29 13.69
N LYS A 48 6.54 5.96 13.83
CA LYS A 48 7.66 5.20 14.42
C LYS A 48 9.01 5.44 13.75
N TYR A 49 9.02 5.64 12.43
CA TYR A 49 10.25 5.92 11.69
C TYR A 49 10.72 7.36 11.83
N SER A 50 9.80 8.29 12.07
CA SER A 50 10.10 9.72 12.28
C SER A 50 10.65 9.98 13.69
N ILE A 51 10.11 9.30 14.70
CA ILE A 51 10.51 9.44 16.12
C ILE A 51 11.62 8.42 16.49
N ARG A 52 11.85 7.39 15.66
CA ARG A 52 12.80 6.27 15.89
C ARG A 52 12.55 5.49 17.18
N VAL A 53 11.29 5.39 17.59
CA VAL A 53 10.87 4.57 18.73
C VAL A 53 9.70 3.67 18.33
N PRO A 54 9.57 2.47 18.92
CA PRO A 54 8.43 1.60 18.67
C PRO A 54 7.10 2.30 18.93
N PRO A 55 6.01 1.98 18.20
CA PRO A 55 4.68 2.57 18.38
C PRO A 55 4.20 2.57 19.83
N LYS A 56 4.48 1.50 20.58
CA LYS A 56 4.14 1.36 22.01
C LYS A 56 4.81 2.40 22.91
N GLN A 57 5.94 2.96 22.48
CA GLN A 57 6.68 4.01 23.18
C GLN A 57 6.33 5.42 22.69
N ILE A 58 5.42 5.55 21.73
CA ILE A 58 4.92 6.84 21.25
C ILE A 58 3.67 7.20 22.04
N ARG A 59 3.69 8.39 22.64
CA ARG A 59 2.52 9.02 23.25
C ARG A 59 2.01 10.09 22.30
N LEU A 60 0.71 10.03 21.99
CA LEU A 60 0.02 11.05 21.20
C LEU A 60 -0.88 11.85 22.13
N THR A 61 -0.72 13.17 22.13
CA THR A 61 -1.55 14.08 22.94
C THR A 61 -2.18 15.15 22.07
N CYS A 62 -3.44 15.49 22.35
CA CYS A 62 -4.15 16.62 21.75
C CYS A 62 -4.77 17.44 22.88
N ASP A 63 -4.56 18.75 22.88
CA ASP A 63 -5.04 19.66 23.95
C ASP A 63 -4.70 19.18 25.37
N GLY A 64 -3.52 18.57 25.54
CA GLY A 64 -3.06 18.03 26.82
C GLY A 64 -3.71 16.70 27.24
N ARG A 65 -4.53 16.08 26.39
CA ARG A 65 -5.15 14.76 26.62
C ARG A 65 -4.47 13.68 25.81
N GLU A 66 -4.14 12.55 26.45
CA GLU A 66 -3.62 11.37 25.77
C GLU A 66 -4.74 10.69 24.96
N LEU A 67 -4.47 10.41 23.68
CA LEU A 67 -5.44 9.81 22.78
C LEU A 67 -5.56 8.30 23.03
N ASP A 68 -6.78 7.77 22.89
CA ASP A 68 -7.07 6.34 23.04
C ASP A 68 -6.77 5.60 21.72
N ASP A 69 -5.76 4.71 21.77
CA ASP A 69 -5.27 3.93 20.64
C ASP A 69 -6.31 2.99 20.00
N ILE A 70 -7.36 2.63 20.75
CA ILE A 70 -8.39 1.68 20.30
C ILE A 70 -9.54 2.42 19.59
N LYS A 71 -9.73 3.70 19.90
CA LYS A 71 -10.87 4.48 19.43
C LYS A 71 -10.52 5.25 18.16
N PRO A 72 -11.50 5.47 17.26
CA PRO A 72 -11.30 6.31 16.08
C PRO A 72 -10.81 7.70 16.48
N LEU A 73 -10.02 8.33 15.62
CA LEU A 73 -9.50 9.68 15.82
C LEU A 73 -10.66 10.69 15.90
N ALA A 74 -11.66 10.58 15.01
CA ALA A 74 -12.84 11.45 15.01
C ALA A 74 -13.95 11.01 16.00
N GLY A 75 -13.83 9.82 16.60
CA GLY A 75 -14.83 9.28 17.53
C GLY A 75 -14.57 9.64 18.99
N GLU A 76 -15.59 9.55 19.83
CA GLU A 76 -15.40 9.67 21.28
C GLU A 76 -14.49 8.53 21.81
N PRO A 77 -13.49 8.84 22.65
CA PRO A 77 -13.26 10.11 23.36
C PRO A 77 -12.29 11.10 22.67
N ASN A 78 -11.72 10.73 21.51
CA ASN A 78 -10.64 11.47 20.86
C ASN A 78 -11.13 12.76 20.18
N ASN A 79 -12.31 12.75 19.56
CA ASN A 79 -13.00 13.92 18.99
C ASN A 79 -12.10 14.86 18.15
N LEU A 80 -11.19 14.29 17.36
CA LEU A 80 -10.29 15.06 16.50
C LEU A 80 -11.01 15.52 15.23
N GLY A 81 -10.90 16.80 14.93
CA GLY A 81 -11.38 17.40 13.68
C GLY A 81 -10.27 17.65 12.68
N ASP A 82 -10.66 18.03 11.47
CA ASP A 82 -9.74 18.51 10.44
C ASP A 82 -8.95 19.73 10.93
N GLY A 83 -7.63 19.71 10.72
CA GLY A 83 -6.69 20.73 11.20
C GLY A 83 -6.25 20.58 12.66
N ALA A 84 -6.66 19.52 13.38
CA ALA A 84 -6.26 19.33 14.77
C ALA A 84 -4.74 19.15 14.94
N VAL A 85 -4.21 19.70 16.04
CA VAL A 85 -2.78 19.65 16.36
C VAL A 85 -2.50 18.55 17.38
N ILE A 86 -1.70 17.57 17.00
CA ILE A 86 -1.32 16.43 17.84
C ILE A 86 0.16 16.53 18.16
N ILE A 87 0.52 16.39 19.43
CA ILE A 87 1.90 16.33 19.88
C ILE A 87 2.29 14.87 20.06
N ALA A 88 3.35 14.45 19.38
CA ALA A 88 3.86 13.09 19.42
C ALA A 88 5.22 13.04 20.13
N GLU A 89 5.26 12.40 21.29
CA GLU A 89 6.44 12.37 22.16
C GLU A 89 6.86 10.94 22.50
N LYS A 90 8.14 10.77 22.87
CA LYS A 90 8.63 9.53 23.45
C LYS A 90 8.09 9.42 24.88
N LYS A 91 7.44 8.31 25.20
CA LYS A 91 6.98 8.01 26.56
C LYS A 91 8.21 7.78 27.46
N GLU A 92 8.51 8.71 28.36
CA GLU A 92 9.55 8.54 29.37
C GLU A 92 9.12 7.44 30.37
N GLY A 93 10.00 6.45 30.59
CA GLY A 93 9.78 5.36 31.55
C GLY A 93 9.62 3.96 30.95
N ALA A 94 9.73 3.76 29.63
CA ALA A 94 9.92 2.42 29.07
C ALA A 94 11.39 2.01 29.26
N THR A 95 11.68 1.33 30.37
CA THR A 95 12.96 0.66 30.62
C THR A 95 13.37 -0.17 29.41
N GLU A 96 14.59 0.09 28.94
CA GLU A 96 15.33 -0.82 28.08
C GLU A 96 15.62 -2.07 28.90
N ASP A 97 14.93 -3.18 28.65
CA ASP A 97 15.45 -4.49 29.02
C ASP A 97 14.77 -5.59 28.21
N GLU A 98 15.49 -6.10 27.21
CA GLU A 98 15.83 -7.53 27.09
C GLU A 98 16.65 -7.71 25.81
N THR A 99 17.91 -7.29 25.88
CA THR A 99 18.95 -7.83 25.00
C THR A 99 20.09 -8.38 25.85
N LEU A 100 20.16 -9.71 25.87
CA LEU A 100 21.39 -10.50 25.74
C LEU A 100 22.57 -10.13 26.67
N ALA A 101 22.66 -10.78 27.84
CA ALA A 101 23.94 -11.16 28.47
C ALA A 101 23.75 -12.19 29.61
N PRO A 102 24.77 -13.05 29.89
CA PRO A 102 24.62 -14.35 30.54
C PRO A 102 24.71 -14.29 32.09
N PRO A 103 24.11 -15.22 32.85
CA PRO A 103 24.27 -15.22 34.30
C PRO A 103 25.52 -16.01 34.73
N LYS A 104 26.33 -15.40 35.58
CA LYS A 104 27.17 -16.11 36.56
C LYS A 104 26.80 -15.61 37.98
N ALA A 105 26.51 -16.60 38.85
CA ALA A 105 26.88 -16.79 40.26
C ALA A 105 26.85 -15.56 41.21
N ASP A 106 26.28 -15.57 42.43
CA ASP A 106 26.09 -16.64 43.40
C ASP A 106 24.99 -16.31 44.45
N GLU A 107 24.43 -17.39 44.99
CA GLU A 107 24.00 -17.71 46.37
C GLU A 107 23.17 -16.74 47.24
N GLY A 108 22.02 -17.24 47.71
CA GLY A 108 21.31 -16.65 48.85
C GLY A 108 19.87 -17.11 49.12
N SER A 109 19.63 -18.42 49.32
CA SER A 109 18.55 -19.03 50.12
C SER A 109 17.11 -18.44 50.07
N LYS A 110 16.19 -19.13 49.37
CA LYS A 110 14.87 -19.54 49.90
C LYS A 110 14.19 -20.55 48.95
N ALA A 111 13.50 -21.51 49.55
CA ALA A 111 12.94 -22.71 48.92
C ALA A 111 12.13 -22.44 47.63
N PRO A 112 12.26 -23.27 46.58
CA PRO A 112 11.56 -23.07 45.32
C PRO A 112 10.09 -23.47 45.44
N GLN A 113 9.19 -22.49 45.34
CA GLN A 113 7.82 -22.76 44.91
C GLN A 113 7.88 -23.21 43.45
N GLN A 114 7.47 -24.45 43.19
CA GLN A 114 7.28 -24.98 41.84
C GLN A 114 6.15 -24.21 41.14
N THR A 115 6.49 -23.15 40.41
CA THR A 115 5.62 -22.64 39.36
C THR A 115 5.71 -23.59 38.18
N ILE A 116 4.67 -24.39 38.00
CA ILE A 116 4.41 -25.18 36.81
C ILE A 116 4.43 -24.21 35.63
N ILE A 117 5.52 -24.24 34.85
CA ILE A 117 5.60 -23.58 33.55
C ILE A 117 4.52 -24.26 32.71
N LYS A 118 3.38 -23.58 32.54
CA LYS A 118 2.43 -23.92 31.47
C LYS A 118 3.21 -23.76 30.18
N LYS A 119 3.57 -24.91 29.61
CA LYS A 119 4.11 -25.06 28.26
C LYS A 119 3.15 -24.33 27.33
N GLU A 120 3.52 -23.12 26.92
CA GLU A 120 2.78 -22.35 25.95
C GLU A 120 2.77 -23.17 24.66
N GLU A 121 1.57 -23.57 24.23
CA GLU A 121 1.43 -24.37 23.02
C GLU A 121 2.04 -23.60 21.85
N PRO A 122 2.88 -24.26 21.01
CA PRO A 122 3.45 -23.61 19.84
C PRO A 122 2.34 -22.97 19.00
N PRO A 123 2.53 -21.75 18.48
CA PRO A 123 1.52 -21.06 17.71
C PRO A 123 1.04 -21.98 16.59
N LYS A 124 -0.27 -22.27 16.60
CA LYS A 124 -0.88 -23.19 15.62
C LYS A 124 -0.41 -22.79 14.22
N PRO A 125 0.07 -23.74 13.39
CA PRO A 125 0.55 -23.43 12.06
C PRO A 125 -0.53 -22.64 11.32
N LYS A 126 -0.18 -21.44 10.84
CA LYS A 126 -1.07 -20.62 10.02
C LYS A 126 -1.54 -21.53 8.89
N LYS A 127 -2.87 -21.76 8.81
CA LYS A 127 -3.46 -22.58 7.75
C LYS A 127 -2.90 -22.09 6.41
N PRO A 128 -2.42 -22.98 5.54
CA PRO A 128 -1.97 -22.58 4.21
C PRO A 128 -3.07 -21.74 3.57
N LYS A 129 -2.71 -20.52 3.12
CA LYS A 129 -3.63 -19.66 2.39
C LYS A 129 -4.13 -20.50 1.21
N LYS A 130 -5.44 -20.69 1.14
CA LYS A 130 -6.07 -21.42 0.04
C LYS A 130 -5.65 -20.72 -1.25
N ASP A 131 -4.95 -21.42 -2.14
CA ASP A 131 -4.58 -20.88 -3.43
C ASP A 131 -5.84 -20.36 -4.11
N VAL A 132 -5.87 -19.06 -4.36
CA VAL A 132 -6.99 -18.41 -5.02
C VAL A 132 -6.95 -18.84 -6.47
N VAL A 133 -7.69 -19.90 -6.81
CA VAL A 133 -7.83 -20.38 -8.18
C VAL A 133 -8.58 -19.32 -8.96
N ARG A 134 -7.91 -18.69 -9.92
CA ARG A 134 -8.51 -17.66 -10.77
C ARG A 134 -9.48 -18.29 -11.77
N PRO A 135 -10.61 -17.61 -12.06
CA PRO A 135 -11.44 -17.98 -13.20
C PRO A 135 -10.62 -17.89 -14.49
N ALA A 136 -10.71 -18.90 -15.34
CA ALA A 136 -10.22 -18.79 -16.71
C ALA A 136 -11.11 -17.79 -17.46
N ILE A 137 -10.49 -16.77 -18.07
CA ILE A 137 -11.16 -15.81 -18.95
C ILE A 137 -11.17 -16.39 -20.37
N GLY A 138 -12.34 -16.42 -21.02
CA GLY A 138 -12.46 -16.78 -22.43
C GLY A 138 -12.38 -15.56 -23.35
N ASP A 139 -12.20 -15.79 -24.65
CA ASP A 139 -12.09 -14.69 -25.64
C ASP A 139 -13.34 -13.78 -25.69
N GLU A 140 -14.50 -14.32 -25.32
CA GLU A 140 -15.76 -13.55 -25.28
C GLU A 140 -15.89 -12.66 -24.04
N ASP A 141 -15.11 -12.92 -22.99
CA ASP A 141 -15.18 -12.18 -21.73
C ASP A 141 -14.56 -10.78 -21.83
N VAL A 142 -13.63 -10.57 -22.77
CA VAL A 142 -13.00 -9.26 -23.05
C VAL A 142 -12.98 -9.03 -24.55
N SER A 143 -13.92 -8.22 -25.05
CA SER A 143 -14.06 -7.96 -26.48
C SER A 143 -13.86 -6.49 -26.84
N LYS A 144 -12.88 -6.22 -27.71
CA LYS A 144 -12.68 -4.92 -28.33
C LYS A 144 -13.82 -4.63 -29.32
N LYS A 145 -14.65 -3.63 -29.02
CA LYS A 145 -15.80 -3.25 -29.87
C LYS A 145 -15.44 -2.25 -30.95
N LYS A 146 -14.66 -1.23 -30.59
CA LYS A 146 -14.36 -0.12 -31.49
C LYS A 146 -13.06 0.58 -31.12
N THR A 147 -12.19 0.80 -32.09
CA THR A 147 -11.04 1.70 -31.94
C THR A 147 -11.50 3.15 -32.11
N LEU A 148 -11.22 3.98 -31.11
CA LEU A 148 -11.49 5.41 -31.08
C LEU A 148 -10.32 6.22 -31.62
N ALA A 149 -9.09 5.81 -31.30
CA ALA A 149 -7.87 6.34 -31.88
C ALA A 149 -6.91 5.17 -32.16
N PRO A 150 -6.32 5.09 -33.37
CA PRO A 150 -5.37 4.03 -33.69
C PRO A 150 -4.09 4.17 -32.86
N GLY A 151 -3.42 3.06 -32.60
CA GLY A 151 -2.08 3.08 -32.02
C GLY A 151 -1.04 3.57 -33.01
N TYR A 152 0.13 3.89 -32.51
CA TYR A 152 1.29 4.31 -33.31
C TYR A 152 2.41 3.26 -33.31
N GLN A 153 2.37 2.28 -32.42
CA GLN A 153 3.40 1.26 -32.31
C GLN A 153 2.79 -0.10 -31.97
N ALA A 154 2.87 -1.04 -32.93
CA ALA A 154 2.59 -2.43 -32.67
C ALA A 154 3.62 -3.01 -31.69
N TRP A 155 3.17 -3.93 -30.84
CA TRP A 155 4.03 -4.64 -29.90
C TRP A 155 3.65 -6.12 -29.90
N LYS A 156 4.56 -6.97 -29.44
CA LYS A 156 4.33 -8.41 -29.33
C LYS A 156 4.43 -8.83 -27.88
N PRO A 157 3.47 -9.63 -27.39
CA PRO A 157 3.57 -10.17 -26.05
C PRO A 157 4.66 -11.23 -25.98
N GLU A 158 5.80 -10.83 -25.45
CA GLU A 158 6.84 -11.75 -25.00
C GLU A 158 6.75 -11.86 -23.48
N PHE A 159 7.18 -13.01 -22.94
CA PHE A 159 7.34 -13.23 -21.49
C PHE A 159 6.06 -13.20 -20.63
N LEU A 160 4.88 -13.44 -21.23
CA LEU A 160 3.62 -13.53 -20.48
C LEU A 160 3.55 -14.75 -19.56
N GLU A 161 4.11 -15.88 -20.00
CA GLU A 161 4.01 -17.15 -19.29
C GLU A 161 5.40 -17.69 -18.92
N GLY A 162 5.42 -18.58 -17.92
CA GLY A 162 6.62 -19.24 -17.46
C GLY A 162 7.55 -18.36 -16.63
N LYS A 163 8.67 -18.94 -16.21
CA LYS A 163 9.74 -18.24 -15.49
C LYS A 163 10.61 -17.50 -16.49
N CYS A 164 10.60 -16.18 -16.41
CA CYS A 164 11.45 -15.33 -17.21
C CYS A 164 11.88 -14.12 -16.37
N SER A 165 13.16 -13.75 -16.48
CA SER A 165 13.72 -12.56 -15.86
C SER A 165 13.33 -11.28 -16.58
N LYS A 166 12.79 -11.36 -17.80
CA LYS A 166 12.22 -10.23 -18.54
C LYS A 166 10.71 -10.30 -18.47
N ARG A 167 10.05 -9.15 -18.30
CA ARG A 167 8.60 -9.00 -18.27
C ARG A 167 8.19 -7.72 -18.98
N HIS A 168 6.89 -7.58 -19.23
CA HIS A 168 6.31 -6.34 -19.76
C HIS A 168 5.46 -5.64 -18.70
N MET A 169 5.55 -4.32 -18.63
CA MET A 169 4.62 -3.49 -17.88
C MET A 169 3.82 -2.60 -18.83
N ALA A 170 2.50 -2.64 -18.71
CA ALA A 170 1.58 -1.80 -19.47
C ALA A 170 1.07 -0.63 -18.63
N TYR A 171 0.96 0.53 -19.26
CA TYR A 171 0.43 1.74 -18.65
C TYR A 171 -0.89 2.09 -19.33
N LEU A 172 -1.99 2.05 -18.59
CA LEU A 172 -3.34 2.21 -19.09
C LEU A 172 -4.01 3.45 -18.47
N LYS A 173 -4.80 4.17 -19.26
CA LYS A 173 -5.89 5.00 -18.74
C LYS A 173 -7.20 4.28 -19.00
N VAL A 174 -8.01 4.11 -17.96
CA VAL A 174 -9.28 3.38 -18.06
C VAL A 174 -10.41 4.31 -17.64
N LEU A 175 -11.46 4.38 -18.45
CA LEU A 175 -12.70 5.09 -18.15
C LEU A 175 -13.86 4.12 -18.25
N CYS A 176 -14.56 3.88 -17.15
CA CYS A 176 -15.82 3.14 -17.17
C CYS A 176 -16.90 4.04 -17.76
N VAL A 177 -17.44 3.67 -18.93
CA VAL A 177 -18.42 4.47 -19.66
C VAL A 177 -19.72 4.59 -18.89
N ASP A 178 -20.16 3.50 -18.27
CA ASP A 178 -21.45 3.40 -17.61
C ASP A 178 -21.51 4.29 -16.35
N THR A 179 -20.42 4.34 -15.59
CA THR A 179 -20.31 5.16 -14.36
C THR A 179 -19.64 6.51 -14.58
N LYS A 180 -19.02 6.73 -15.75
CA LYS A 180 -18.15 7.89 -16.08
C LYS A 180 -16.98 8.07 -15.10
N LYS A 181 -16.54 7.00 -14.44
CA LYS A 181 -15.39 7.01 -13.53
C LYS A 181 -14.09 6.71 -14.26
N ASN A 182 -13.05 7.48 -13.95
CA ASN A 182 -11.69 7.21 -14.41
C ASN A 182 -10.95 6.32 -13.40
N TYR A 183 -10.07 5.47 -13.90
CA TYR A 183 -9.19 4.63 -13.09
C TYR A 183 -7.73 4.83 -13.54
N PRO A 184 -6.85 5.30 -12.63
CA PRO A 184 -7.17 5.74 -11.26
C PRO A 184 -8.04 7.01 -11.24
N GLU A 185 -8.71 7.32 -10.12
CA GLU A 185 -9.63 8.48 -10.02
C GLU A 185 -8.90 9.83 -10.16
N GLN A 186 -7.60 9.87 -9.93
CA GLN A 186 -6.79 11.08 -10.06
C GLN A 186 -6.64 11.48 -11.53
N GLU A 187 -6.95 12.74 -11.84
CA GLU A 187 -6.70 13.30 -13.17
C GLU A 187 -5.21 13.16 -13.53
N ASP A 188 -4.95 12.70 -14.75
CA ASP A 188 -3.61 12.41 -15.32
C ASP A 188 -2.81 11.26 -14.71
N SER A 189 -3.38 10.52 -13.77
CA SER A 189 -2.78 9.25 -13.34
C SER A 189 -3.01 8.14 -14.38
N CYS A 190 -2.22 7.06 -14.27
CA CYS A 190 -2.39 5.87 -15.10
C CYS A 190 -2.24 4.62 -14.25
N MET A 191 -3.00 3.60 -14.61
CA MET A 191 -2.91 2.28 -14.02
C MET A 191 -1.71 1.56 -14.63
N VAL A 192 -0.91 0.92 -13.80
CA VAL A 192 0.30 0.22 -14.23
C VAL A 192 0.14 -1.27 -13.92
N LEU A 193 0.31 -2.10 -14.95
CA LEU A 193 0.04 -3.53 -14.88
C LEU A 193 1.29 -4.31 -15.26
N ALA A 194 1.65 -5.31 -14.46
CA ALA A 194 2.63 -6.30 -14.85
C ALA A 194 1.95 -7.38 -15.70
N LEU A 195 2.27 -7.43 -16.99
CA LEU A 195 1.66 -8.39 -17.90
C LEU A 195 2.19 -9.80 -17.62
N GLY A 196 1.28 -10.75 -17.43
CA GLY A 196 1.61 -12.13 -17.04
C GLY A 196 1.69 -12.37 -15.53
N ASP A 197 1.59 -11.31 -14.71
CA ASP A 197 1.57 -11.45 -13.26
C ASP A 197 0.30 -12.21 -12.81
N PRO A 198 0.44 -13.34 -12.10
CA PRO A 198 -0.69 -14.07 -11.52
C PRO A 198 -1.43 -13.29 -10.43
N GLN A 199 -1.03 -12.07 -10.06
CA GLN A 199 -1.77 -11.17 -9.18
C GLN A 199 -2.58 -10.12 -9.94
N THR A 200 -2.18 -9.77 -11.17
CA THR A 200 -2.83 -8.75 -12.00
C THR A 200 -4.13 -9.25 -12.62
N ALA A 201 -5.19 -8.45 -12.61
CA ALA A 201 -6.51 -8.84 -13.13
C ALA A 201 -6.43 -9.27 -14.61
N PRO A 202 -6.86 -10.51 -14.95
CA PRO A 202 -6.59 -11.07 -16.27
C PRO A 202 -7.35 -10.35 -17.39
N ALA A 203 -8.45 -9.65 -17.07
CA ALA A 203 -9.19 -8.85 -18.05
C ALA A 203 -8.37 -7.70 -18.62
N TRP A 204 -7.60 -7.01 -17.78
CA TRP A 204 -6.79 -5.88 -18.23
C TRP A 204 -5.60 -6.34 -19.06
N THR A 205 -4.99 -7.47 -18.70
CA THR A 205 -3.98 -8.13 -19.53
C THR A 205 -4.57 -8.50 -20.89
N ALA A 206 -5.74 -9.15 -20.93
CA ALA A 206 -6.41 -9.50 -22.19
C ALA A 206 -6.75 -8.28 -23.05
N ALA A 207 -7.17 -7.16 -22.45
CA ALA A 207 -7.42 -5.92 -23.17
C ALA A 207 -6.13 -5.32 -23.76
N ALA A 208 -5.06 -5.22 -22.95
CA ALA A 208 -3.78 -4.69 -23.42
C ALA A 208 -3.21 -5.50 -24.59
N LEU A 209 -3.38 -6.83 -24.59
CA LEU A 209 -2.96 -7.72 -25.67
C LEU A 209 -3.70 -7.50 -26.99
N GLN A 210 -4.90 -6.92 -26.95
CA GLN A 210 -5.69 -6.58 -28.14
C GLN A 210 -5.41 -5.15 -28.66
N MET A 211 -4.46 -4.43 -28.07
CA MET A 211 -4.19 -3.02 -28.35
C MET A 211 -2.78 -2.80 -28.88
N GLU A 212 -2.64 -1.77 -29.71
CA GLU A 212 -1.35 -1.17 -30.04
C GLU A 212 -0.99 -0.05 -29.05
N VAL A 213 0.31 0.26 -28.91
CA VAL A 213 0.75 1.37 -28.06
C VAL A 213 0.27 2.69 -28.65
N GLY A 214 -0.32 3.53 -27.79
CA GLY A 214 -1.03 4.76 -28.14
C GLY A 214 -2.50 4.57 -28.51
N GLU A 215 -2.97 3.33 -28.63
CA GLU A 215 -4.34 3.08 -29.06
C GLU A 215 -5.35 3.45 -27.97
N LYS A 216 -6.50 4.00 -28.38
CA LYS A 216 -7.68 4.20 -27.55
C LYS A 216 -8.85 3.42 -28.12
N ALA A 217 -9.46 2.53 -27.34
CA ALA A 217 -10.54 1.67 -27.81
C ALA A 217 -11.62 1.42 -26.74
N ILE A 218 -12.82 1.07 -27.20
CA ILE A 218 -13.94 0.62 -26.36
C ILE A 218 -13.89 -0.89 -26.23
N PHE A 219 -13.88 -1.38 -24.99
CA PHE A 219 -13.98 -2.77 -24.62
C PHE A 219 -15.30 -3.05 -23.91
N VAL A 220 -15.89 -4.21 -24.18
CA VAL A 220 -16.95 -4.78 -23.35
C VAL A 220 -16.34 -5.92 -22.57
N MET A 221 -16.44 -5.85 -21.25
CA MET A 221 -15.91 -6.85 -20.33
C MET A 221 -17.04 -7.49 -19.53
N SER A 222 -17.05 -8.82 -19.44
CA SER A 222 -18.00 -9.55 -18.61
C SER A 222 -17.68 -9.37 -17.13
N LYS A 223 -18.69 -9.50 -16.27
CA LYS A 223 -18.48 -9.44 -14.81
C LYS A 223 -17.43 -10.45 -14.33
N LYS A 224 -17.41 -11.66 -14.92
CA LYS A 224 -16.42 -12.71 -14.60
C LYS A 224 -14.98 -12.27 -14.85
N ALA A 225 -14.78 -11.45 -15.89
CA ALA A 225 -13.48 -10.93 -16.26
C ALA A 225 -12.97 -9.89 -15.25
N VAL A 226 -13.90 -9.04 -14.77
CA VAL A 226 -13.60 -7.89 -13.90
C VAL A 226 -13.57 -8.28 -12.41
N ASP A 227 -14.22 -9.39 -12.01
CA ASP A 227 -14.42 -9.82 -10.61
C ASP A 227 -13.14 -10.09 -9.80
N PHE A 228 -11.95 -10.07 -10.43
CA PHE A 228 -10.70 -9.87 -9.68
C PHE A 228 -10.48 -8.38 -9.46
N ASP A 229 -11.38 -7.80 -8.69
CA ASP A 229 -11.47 -6.40 -8.36
C ASP A 229 -11.12 -6.23 -6.88
N PRO A 230 -9.83 -6.06 -6.53
CA PRO A 230 -9.45 -5.78 -5.16
C PRO A 230 -9.97 -4.41 -4.64
N GLU A 231 -10.65 -3.61 -5.47
CA GLU A 231 -10.87 -2.18 -5.26
C GLU A 231 -12.34 -1.72 -5.38
N GLY A 232 -13.30 -2.61 -5.61
CA GLY A 232 -14.73 -2.25 -5.66
C GLY A 232 -15.15 -1.52 -6.95
N LEU A 233 -14.40 -1.68 -8.03
CA LEU A 233 -14.75 -1.31 -9.41
C LEU A 233 -15.88 -2.15 -10.02
N ASN A 234 -16.44 -3.10 -9.26
CA ASN A 234 -17.39 -4.08 -9.73
C ASN A 234 -18.62 -3.41 -10.38
N PRO A 235 -18.82 -3.55 -11.71
CA PRO A 235 -20.04 -3.05 -12.32
C PRO A 235 -21.24 -3.80 -11.75
N THR A 236 -22.31 -3.06 -11.46
CA THR A 236 -23.59 -3.64 -11.02
C THR A 236 -24.23 -4.54 -12.09
N ASP A 237 -23.78 -4.38 -13.34
CA ASP A 237 -24.32 -5.05 -14.51
C ASP A 237 -23.50 -6.28 -14.95
N ILE A 238 -24.14 -7.13 -15.76
CA ILE A 238 -23.59 -8.40 -16.28
C ILE A 238 -22.32 -8.18 -17.13
N SER A 239 -22.20 -6.99 -17.73
CA SER A 239 -21.06 -6.54 -18.52
C SER A 239 -20.96 -5.02 -18.45
N ALA A 240 -19.74 -4.47 -18.48
CA ALA A 240 -19.52 -3.02 -18.52
C ALA A 240 -18.69 -2.60 -19.73
N ASN A 241 -18.93 -1.37 -20.16
CA ASN A 241 -18.19 -0.72 -21.24
C ASN A 241 -17.02 0.08 -20.65
N TYR A 242 -15.82 -0.14 -21.18
CA TYR A 242 -14.61 0.57 -20.79
C TYR A 242 -13.98 1.23 -22.01
N ILE A 243 -13.61 2.50 -21.87
CA ILE A 243 -12.68 3.16 -22.79
C ILE A 243 -11.29 2.97 -22.20
N ILE A 244 -10.44 2.25 -22.92
CA ILE A 244 -9.07 1.96 -22.51
C ILE A 244 -8.12 2.64 -23.48
N GLU A 245 -7.11 3.31 -22.94
CA GLU A 245 -6.02 3.92 -23.68
C GLU A 245 -4.70 3.29 -23.23
N LEU A 246 -4.01 2.61 -24.14
CA LEU A 246 -2.72 1.98 -23.87
C LEU A 246 -1.61 3.01 -24.11
N LEU A 247 -1.14 3.66 -23.05
CA LEU A 247 -0.20 4.77 -23.16
C LEU A 247 1.19 4.31 -23.59
N ARG A 248 1.70 3.26 -22.94
CA ARG A 248 3.04 2.74 -23.18
C ARG A 248 3.19 1.30 -22.67
N ILE A 249 4.14 0.59 -23.26
CA ILE A 249 4.63 -0.69 -22.77
C ILE A 249 6.13 -0.59 -22.60
N VAL A 250 6.62 -1.12 -21.48
CA VAL A 250 8.05 -1.12 -21.16
C VAL A 250 8.50 -2.53 -20.79
N GLU A 251 9.71 -2.90 -21.21
CA GLU A 251 10.38 -4.10 -20.74
C GLU A 251 10.94 -3.83 -19.33
N VAL A 252 10.72 -4.77 -18.42
CA VAL A 252 11.25 -4.72 -17.06
C VAL A 252 11.94 -6.01 -16.70
N ILE A 253 12.83 -5.95 -15.73
CA ILE A 253 13.54 -7.09 -15.18
C ILE A 253 12.81 -7.57 -13.93
N ASP A 254 12.35 -8.80 -13.91
CA ASP A 254 11.85 -9.48 -12.71
C ASP A 254 13.05 -10.05 -11.95
N VAL A 255 13.46 -9.35 -10.90
CA VAL A 255 14.71 -9.61 -10.17
C VAL A 255 14.66 -10.97 -9.48
N ASN A 256 13.47 -11.39 -9.04
CA ASN A 256 13.26 -12.62 -8.26
C ASN A 256 12.50 -13.70 -9.06
N GLU A 257 12.11 -13.41 -10.30
CA GLU A 257 11.30 -14.29 -11.17
C GLU A 257 9.95 -14.71 -10.58
N ASP A 258 9.39 -13.90 -9.69
CA ASP A 258 8.14 -14.13 -8.98
C ASP A 258 7.21 -12.90 -8.95
N PHE A 259 7.49 -11.89 -9.77
CA PHE A 259 6.80 -10.59 -9.83
C PHE A 259 6.89 -9.75 -8.54
N SER A 260 7.63 -10.17 -7.51
CA SER A 260 7.76 -9.41 -6.26
C SER A 260 8.59 -8.14 -6.40
N GLN A 261 9.53 -8.14 -7.36
CA GLN A 261 10.43 -7.02 -7.60
C GLN A 261 10.68 -6.84 -9.10
N LEU A 262 10.04 -5.81 -9.66
CA LEU A 262 10.20 -5.42 -11.06
C LEU A 262 11.09 -4.18 -11.17
N LEU A 263 12.11 -4.26 -12.01
CA LEU A 263 13.07 -3.20 -12.28
C LEU A 263 12.91 -2.71 -13.72
N HIS A 264 12.42 -1.48 -13.86
CA HIS A 264 12.42 -0.76 -15.12
C HIS A 264 13.67 0.13 -15.23
N ILE A 265 14.47 -0.06 -16.27
CA ILE A 265 15.67 0.76 -16.50
C ILE A 265 15.30 1.95 -17.38
N GLU A 266 15.17 3.14 -16.78
CA GLU A 266 14.84 4.37 -17.53
C GLU A 266 16.02 4.91 -18.34
N SER A 267 17.24 4.73 -17.84
CA SER A 267 18.47 5.14 -18.52
C SER A 267 19.56 4.12 -18.24
N THR A 268 20.26 3.70 -19.29
CA THR A 268 21.44 2.84 -19.15
C THR A 268 22.61 3.65 -18.62
N GLY A 269 23.27 3.12 -17.59
CA GLY A 269 24.52 3.67 -17.06
C GLY A 269 25.74 3.24 -17.87
N SER A 270 26.86 3.93 -17.71
CA SER A 270 28.11 3.67 -18.42
C SER A 270 29.13 2.83 -17.64
N LYS A 271 28.81 2.44 -16.39
CA LYS A 271 29.74 1.76 -15.48
C LYS A 271 29.31 0.34 -15.18
N GLU A 272 30.29 -0.46 -14.75
CA GLU A 272 30.10 -1.81 -14.24
C GLU A 272 29.13 -1.83 -13.05
N ARG A 273 28.43 -2.97 -12.89
CA ARG A 273 27.47 -3.18 -11.81
C ARG A 273 28.21 -3.22 -10.47
N PRO A 274 27.75 -2.49 -9.44
CA PRO A 274 28.37 -2.57 -8.12
C PRO A 274 28.30 -4.01 -7.58
N VAL A 275 29.38 -4.43 -6.93
CA VAL A 275 29.50 -5.72 -6.25
C VAL A 275 29.14 -5.58 -4.77
N ASP A 276 28.97 -6.72 -4.11
CA ASP A 276 28.63 -6.77 -2.69
C ASP A 276 29.66 -5.98 -1.88
N LEU A 277 29.17 -5.21 -0.90
CA LEU A 277 29.94 -4.30 -0.05
C LEU A 277 30.51 -3.05 -0.74
N ASP A 278 30.23 -2.81 -2.02
CA ASP A 278 30.57 -1.53 -2.65
C ASP A 278 29.81 -0.37 -2.01
N ALA A 279 30.52 0.73 -1.79
CA ALA A 279 29.91 2.00 -1.38
C ALA A 279 29.31 2.69 -2.59
N VAL A 280 27.98 2.72 -2.68
CA VAL A 280 27.26 3.35 -3.78
C VAL A 280 26.53 4.61 -3.31
N ALA A 281 26.79 5.73 -3.97
CA ALA A 281 25.98 6.93 -3.82
C ALA A 281 24.75 6.78 -4.72
N VAL A 282 23.57 6.69 -4.10
CA VAL A 282 22.30 6.54 -4.83
C VAL A 282 21.35 7.68 -4.49
N HIS A 283 20.77 8.27 -5.53
CA HIS A 283 19.58 9.08 -5.40
C HIS A 283 18.37 8.18 -5.61
N TRP A 284 17.53 8.04 -4.60
CA TRP A 284 16.34 7.19 -4.67
C TRP A 284 15.10 7.99 -4.28
N ARG A 285 14.02 7.70 -5.00
CA ARG A 285 12.68 8.21 -4.68
C ARG A 285 11.78 6.99 -4.50
N VAL A 286 11.36 6.76 -3.26
CA VAL A 286 10.39 5.71 -2.97
C VAL A 286 9.01 6.28 -3.17
N ARG A 287 8.22 5.63 -4.02
CA ARG A 287 6.79 5.87 -4.16
C ARG A 287 6.07 4.60 -3.73
N ARG A 288 5.22 4.71 -2.71
CA ARG A 288 4.30 3.64 -2.38
C ARG A 288 3.05 3.82 -3.21
N TRP A 289 2.66 2.76 -3.91
CA TRP A 289 1.39 2.67 -4.60
C TRP A 289 0.42 1.98 -3.64
N MET A 290 -0.71 2.62 -3.37
CA MET A 290 -1.88 1.89 -2.89
C MET A 290 -2.36 0.96 -4.02
N ALA A 291 -3.18 -0.05 -3.70
CA ALA A 291 -3.86 -0.83 -4.73
C ALA A 291 -4.48 0.11 -5.78
N GLU A 292 -5.16 1.16 -5.30
CA GLU A 292 -5.85 2.23 -6.04
C GLU A 292 -4.99 3.10 -6.99
N GLY A 293 -3.73 2.77 -7.24
CA GLY A 293 -2.85 3.55 -8.12
C GLY A 293 -2.43 4.92 -7.57
N THR A 294 -2.80 5.22 -6.32
CA THR A 294 -2.52 6.51 -5.67
C THR A 294 -1.13 6.52 -5.02
N PHE A 295 -0.37 7.60 -5.26
CA PHE A 295 0.89 7.85 -4.53
C PHE A 295 0.59 8.20 -3.07
N CYS A 296 0.88 7.29 -2.14
CA CYS A 296 0.63 7.58 -0.72
C CYS A 296 1.83 8.21 -0.01
N ILE A 297 3.07 7.98 -0.47
CA ILE A 297 4.28 8.59 0.11
C ILE A 297 5.34 8.77 -0.97
N ALA A 298 5.89 9.97 -1.12
CA ALA A 298 7.12 10.24 -1.88
C ALA A 298 8.22 10.69 -0.90
N SER A 299 9.19 9.82 -0.63
CA SER A 299 10.41 10.22 0.08
C SER A 299 11.55 10.30 -0.93
N SER A 300 12.16 11.49 -1.07
CA SER A 300 13.39 11.71 -1.84
C SER A 300 14.51 12.02 -0.86
N ARG A 301 15.56 11.21 -0.87
CA ARG A 301 16.77 11.43 -0.06
C ARG A 301 17.98 10.99 -0.85
N GLU A 302 19.06 11.75 -0.78
CA GLU A 302 20.38 11.29 -1.21
C GLU A 302 21.04 10.57 -0.03
N ARG A 303 21.47 9.33 -0.24
CA ARG A 303 22.21 8.56 0.78
C ARG A 303 23.27 7.68 0.11
N ILE A 304 24.34 7.46 0.86
CA ILE A 304 25.27 6.36 0.59
C ILE A 304 24.58 5.08 1.05
N ALA A 305 24.36 4.14 0.13
CA ALA A 305 23.90 2.81 0.44
C ALA A 305 25.09 1.85 0.39
N ILE A 306 25.14 0.93 1.36
CA ILE A 306 26.05 -0.21 1.33
C ILE A 306 25.20 -1.39 0.88
N MET A 307 25.56 -2.01 -0.24
CA MET A 307 24.83 -3.17 -0.75
C MET A 307 24.98 -4.36 0.20
N PRO A 308 23.89 -5.02 0.64
CA PRO A 308 23.99 -6.24 1.42
C PRO A 308 24.58 -7.35 0.55
N GLY A 309 25.51 -8.12 1.12
CA GLY A 309 26.03 -9.35 0.51
C GLY A 309 25.22 -10.59 0.87
#